data_AF-A0A918I8C4-F1
#
_entry.id   AF-A0A918I8C4-F1
#
_cell.length_a   1.000
_cell.length_b   1.000
_cell.length_c   1.000
_cell.angle_alpha   90.00
_cell.angle_beta   90.00
_cell.angle_gamma   90.00
#
_symmetry.space_group_name_H-M   'P 1'
#
loop_
_entity.id
_entity.type
_entity.pdbx_description
1 polymer ?
#
loop_
_entity_poly.entity_id
_entity_poly.type
_entity_poly.pdbx_seq_one_letter_code
_entity_poly.pdbx_strand_id
1 'polypeptide(L)'
;MDDFSLRHTPYSDPGDLDAAALPRGPRRLAELVRGLVLHRLEGERFGYTIPGERLHHDAESRYVTEILRILRERGTGPLTEERPYDQRFVGTCRDFALLLCSLLRTTGTPARVRGGYATYFVAGFHDDHWVTEYQLPDGTWRLADPQVLHPSYGVPFDALDVPRDRFLVAGQAWRACRAGEADWDTFGVWVVPGLRGLDPVAHAVVLDLAARTGTEPLPWDDWSPWDGHLAEDDVALLDTVAAAGTEGELRRLSTDPRLAVPPRDPVPRAVPRSADRQAPSAVSSTSLSTVFQFRLVAIRPWVRRGRDRASASLERPRPSGAYRYRQRSPRRNSSGTNAAASMPAKRSGATGAEK
;
A
#
# COMPACT_ATOMS: atom_id res chain seq x y z
N MET A 1 2.09 24.71 -12.59
CA MET A 1 2.52 23.39 -12.07
C MET A 1 1.63 23.12 -10.88
N ASP A 2 0.91 22.00 -10.86
CA ASP A 2 -0.19 21.78 -9.92
C ASP A 2 0.36 21.57 -8.49
N ASP A 3 -0.03 22.46 -7.57
CA ASP A 3 0.46 22.57 -6.18
C ASP A 3 -0.10 21.48 -5.25
N PHE A 4 -0.79 20.49 -5.82
CA PHE A 4 -1.49 19.44 -5.07
C PHE A 4 -0.58 18.67 -4.11
N SER A 5 0.68 18.45 -4.48
CA SER A 5 1.63 17.70 -3.63
C SER A 5 2.18 18.52 -2.45
N LEU A 6 2.03 19.84 -2.45
CA LEU A 6 2.36 20.71 -1.32
C LEU A 6 1.14 21.00 -0.43
N ARG A 7 -0.06 20.95 -1.01
CA ARG A 7 -1.30 21.23 -0.29
C ARG A 7 -1.71 20.09 0.63
N HIS A 8 -2.16 20.45 1.83
CA HIS A 8 -2.80 19.50 2.74
C HIS A 8 -4.20 19.09 2.27
N THR A 9 -4.48 17.80 2.37
CA THR A 9 -5.83 17.20 2.36
C THR A 9 -6.42 17.27 3.77
N PRO A 10 -7.73 17.02 3.96
CA PRO A 10 -8.29 16.89 5.31
C PRO A 10 -7.60 15.82 6.18
N TYR A 11 -6.99 14.81 5.55
CA TYR A 11 -6.31 13.70 6.22
C TYR A 11 -4.89 14.09 6.67
N SER A 12 -4.15 14.83 5.83
CA SER A 12 -2.77 15.23 6.08
C SER A 12 -2.63 16.60 6.74
N ASP A 13 -3.72 17.33 6.97
CA ASP A 13 -3.72 18.59 7.70
C ASP A 13 -3.21 18.39 9.14
N PRO A 14 -2.12 19.06 9.57
CA PRO A 14 -1.59 18.94 10.92
C PRO A 14 -2.31 19.84 11.93
N GLY A 15 -3.27 20.66 11.50
CA GLY A 15 -3.98 21.62 12.35
C GLY A 15 -3.06 22.73 12.85
N ASP A 16 -2.90 22.83 14.16
CA ASP A 16 -2.18 23.92 14.85
C ASP A 16 -0.69 23.62 15.09
N LEU A 17 -0.12 22.61 14.42
CA LEU A 17 1.28 22.26 14.56
C LEU A 17 2.20 23.40 14.12
N ASP A 18 3.09 23.85 15.01
CA ASP A 18 4.06 24.89 14.69
C ASP A 18 5.16 24.36 13.75
N ALA A 19 5.10 24.78 12.49
CA ALA A 19 6.08 24.45 11.46
C ALA A 19 7.50 24.93 11.80
N ALA A 20 7.64 26.00 12.60
CA ALA A 20 8.95 26.53 12.99
C ALA A 20 9.66 25.64 14.01
N ALA A 21 8.90 24.87 14.80
CA ALA A 21 9.43 23.92 15.77
C ALA A 21 9.91 22.61 15.11
N LEU A 22 9.46 22.30 13.89
CA LEU A 22 9.82 21.06 13.21
C LEU A 22 11.29 21.07 12.73
N PRO A 23 11.98 19.92 12.80
CA PRO A 23 13.31 19.81 12.23
C PRO A 23 13.25 19.96 10.71
N ARG A 24 14.31 20.50 10.13
CA ARG A 24 14.40 20.71 8.67
C ARG A 24 14.97 19.47 7.98
N GLY A 25 14.41 19.17 6.82
CA GLY A 25 14.90 18.15 5.91
C GLY A 25 14.18 16.79 6.05
N PRO A 26 13.96 16.07 4.93
CA PRO A 26 13.18 14.83 4.92
C PRO A 26 13.65 13.76 5.89
N ARG A 27 14.97 13.55 6.04
CA ARG A 27 15.51 12.52 6.95
C ARG A 27 15.14 12.79 8.41
N ARG A 28 15.30 14.02 8.89
CA ARG A 28 15.00 14.36 10.30
C ARG A 28 13.51 14.25 10.60
N LEU A 29 12.66 14.61 9.63
CA LEU A 29 11.22 14.41 9.73
C LEU A 29 10.85 12.92 9.78
N ALA A 30 11.48 12.08 8.96
CA ALA A 30 11.25 10.64 8.97
C ALA A 30 11.74 9.98 10.27
N GLU A 31 12.89 10.39 10.80
CA GLU A 31 13.39 9.99 12.13
C GLU A 31 12.41 10.38 13.25
N LEU A 32 11.87 11.60 13.19
CA LEU A 32 10.84 12.05 14.13
C LEU A 32 9.59 11.16 14.06
N VAL A 33 9.06 10.91 12.86
CA VAL A 33 7.90 10.03 12.66
C VAL A 33 8.17 8.63 13.22
N ARG A 34 9.36 8.07 12.99
CA ARG A 34 9.76 6.76 13.54
C ARG A 34 9.77 6.75 15.07
N GLY A 35 10.12 7.88 15.69
CA GLY A 35 10.10 8.10 17.14
C GLY A 35 8.70 8.35 17.74
N LEU A 36 7.72 8.72 16.92
CA LEU A 36 6.35 9.02 17.36
C LEU A 36 5.37 7.87 17.12
N VAL A 37 5.63 7.00 16.14
CA VAL A 37 4.71 5.91 15.77
C VAL A 37 5.31 4.55 16.09
N LEU A 38 4.45 3.65 16.57
CA LEU A 38 4.71 2.23 16.79
C LEU A 38 3.76 1.44 15.91
N HIS A 39 4.28 0.57 15.05
CA HIS A 39 3.42 -0.29 14.24
C HIS A 39 2.73 -1.32 15.14
N ARG A 40 1.45 -1.59 14.92
CA ARG A 40 0.65 -2.52 15.73
C ARG A 40 1.17 -3.97 15.77
N LEU A 41 2.09 -4.33 14.86
CA LEU A 41 2.75 -5.63 14.79
C LEU A 41 4.20 -5.64 15.35
N GLU A 42 4.69 -4.51 15.87
CA GLU A 42 6.06 -4.38 16.38
C GLU A 42 6.21 -4.69 17.87
N GLY A 43 5.12 -4.95 18.59
CA GLY A 43 5.15 -5.17 20.04
C GLY A 43 6.15 -6.24 20.46
N GLU A 44 6.06 -7.44 19.89
CA GLU A 44 6.99 -8.54 20.17
C GLU A 44 8.43 -8.18 19.78
N ARG A 45 8.61 -7.54 18.61
CA ARG A 45 9.91 -7.11 18.09
C ARG A 45 10.66 -6.18 19.05
N PHE A 46 9.92 -5.36 19.82
CA PHE A 46 10.50 -4.41 20.78
C PHE A 46 10.33 -4.82 22.25
N GLY A 47 9.82 -6.02 22.52
CA GLY A 47 9.54 -6.48 23.88
C GLY A 47 8.51 -5.61 24.62
N TYR A 48 7.63 -4.93 23.88
CA TYR A 48 6.59 -4.06 24.41
C TYR A 48 5.22 -4.67 24.18
N THR A 49 4.45 -4.88 25.26
CA THR A 49 3.08 -5.38 25.16
C THR A 49 2.15 -4.22 24.84
N ILE A 50 1.69 -4.15 23.59
CA ILE A 50 0.74 -3.12 23.16
C ILE A 50 -0.63 -3.39 23.81
N PRO A 51 -1.22 -2.43 24.54
CA PRO A 51 -2.57 -2.57 25.07
C PRO A 51 -3.60 -2.87 23.97
N GLY A 52 -4.47 -3.86 24.19
CA GLY A 52 -5.41 -4.33 23.15
C GLY A 52 -6.34 -3.24 22.62
N GLU A 53 -6.77 -2.31 23.47
CA GLU A 53 -7.58 -1.15 23.08
C GLU A 53 -6.88 -0.28 22.00
N ARG A 54 -5.55 -0.14 22.07
CA ARG A 54 -4.77 0.68 21.12
C ARG A 54 -4.61 0.01 19.76
N LEU A 55 -4.73 -1.31 19.68
CA LEU A 55 -4.69 -2.02 18.39
C LEU A 55 -5.88 -1.69 17.49
N HIS A 56 -6.98 -1.19 18.08
CA HIS A 56 -8.21 -0.83 17.40
C HIS A 56 -8.45 0.69 17.40
N HIS A 57 -8.44 1.33 18.58
CA HIS A 57 -8.82 2.74 18.69
C HIS A 57 -7.85 3.69 17.97
N ASP A 58 -6.54 3.45 18.08
CA ASP A 58 -5.55 4.30 17.43
C ASP A 58 -5.57 4.07 15.92
N ALA A 59 -5.54 2.81 15.49
CA ALA A 59 -5.41 2.43 14.08
C ALA A 59 -6.59 2.86 13.20
N GLU A 60 -7.77 3.11 13.79
CA GLU A 60 -8.92 3.71 13.10
C GLU A 60 -8.81 5.24 12.95
N SER A 61 -7.74 5.86 13.47
CA SER A 61 -7.48 7.30 13.34
C SER A 61 -7.06 7.63 11.91
N ARG A 62 -7.97 8.27 11.18
CA ARG A 62 -7.78 8.58 9.75
C ARG A 62 -6.95 9.85 9.51
N TYR A 63 -6.94 10.75 10.47
CA TYR A 63 -6.51 12.15 10.30
C TYR A 63 -5.25 12.43 11.11
N VAL A 64 -4.31 13.20 10.56
CA VAL A 64 -3.10 13.64 11.27
C VAL A 64 -3.46 14.46 12.51
N THR A 65 -4.51 15.29 12.45
CA THR A 65 -5.03 15.99 13.62
C THR A 65 -5.36 15.05 14.79
N GLU A 66 -5.94 13.88 14.52
CA GLU A 66 -6.25 12.86 15.54
C GLU A 66 -4.98 12.16 16.03
N ILE A 67 -4.05 11.82 15.13
CA ILE A 67 -2.74 11.27 15.51
C ILE A 67 -2.02 12.22 16.48
N LEU A 68 -1.96 13.52 16.15
CA LEU A 68 -1.32 14.54 16.96
C LEU A 68 -2.06 14.78 18.30
N ARG A 69 -3.40 14.76 18.30
CA ARG A 69 -4.20 14.82 19.53
C ARG A 69 -3.86 13.66 20.47
N ILE A 70 -3.85 12.44 19.96
CA ILE A 70 -3.52 11.24 20.76
C ILE A 70 -2.10 11.30 21.31
N LEU A 71 -1.13 11.77 20.51
CA LEU A 71 0.26 11.96 20.98
C LEU A 71 0.34 12.99 22.12
N ARG A 72 -0.39 14.10 22.02
CA ARG A 72 -0.45 15.14 23.08
C ARG A 72 -1.09 14.63 24.37
N GLU A 73 -2.14 13.81 24.26
CA GLU A 73 -2.82 13.22 25.43
C GLU A 73 -1.93 12.22 26.18
N ARG A 74 -0.98 11.59 25.51
CA ARG A 74 -0.14 10.52 26.07
C ARG A 74 1.17 10.97 26.67
N GLY A 75 1.65 12.17 26.32
CA GLY A 75 2.94 12.64 26.80
C GLY A 75 3.05 14.15 26.81
N THR A 76 3.70 14.67 27.84
CA THR A 76 3.89 16.11 28.06
C THR A 76 5.11 16.71 27.36
N GLY A 77 6.01 15.88 26.82
CA GLY A 77 7.16 16.33 26.02
C GLY A 77 6.73 16.99 24.70
N PRO A 78 7.68 17.59 23.95
CA PRO A 78 7.39 18.20 22.65
C PRO A 78 7.16 17.15 21.56
N LEU A 79 6.33 17.46 20.55
CA LEU A 79 6.05 16.57 19.40
C LEU A 79 7.24 16.47 18.42
N THR A 80 8.37 17.07 18.76
CA THR A 80 9.62 17.12 17.98
C THR A 80 10.69 16.19 18.54
N GLU A 81 10.35 15.38 19.54
CA GLU A 81 11.25 14.43 20.20
C GLU A 81 10.70 13.01 20.14
N GLU A 82 11.62 12.04 20.16
CA GLU A 82 11.28 10.62 20.27
C GLU A 82 10.54 10.34 21.58
N ARG A 83 9.56 9.43 21.50
CA ARG A 83 8.73 9.03 22.65
C ARG A 83 9.07 7.61 23.10
N PRO A 84 8.93 7.30 24.41
CA PRO A 84 8.89 5.92 24.85
C PRO A 84 7.68 5.20 24.23
N TYR A 85 7.75 3.87 24.09
CA TYR A 85 6.75 3.09 23.33
C TYR A 85 5.31 3.22 23.85
N ASP A 86 5.15 3.40 25.16
CA ASP A 86 3.86 3.61 25.80
C ASP A 86 3.20 4.94 25.41
N GLN A 87 3.99 5.94 25.01
CA GLN A 87 3.53 7.26 24.58
C GLN A 87 3.43 7.43 23.05
N ARG A 88 3.89 6.46 22.26
CA ARG A 88 3.76 6.50 20.79
C ARG A 88 2.32 6.30 20.32
N PHE A 89 2.00 6.78 19.13
CA PHE A 89 0.77 6.42 18.43
C PHE A 89 0.88 4.98 17.92
N VAL A 90 -0.12 4.12 18.14
CA VAL A 90 -0.13 2.74 17.64
C VAL A 90 -0.83 2.71 16.30
N GLY A 91 -0.06 2.64 15.22
CA GLY A 91 -0.59 2.75 13.87
C GLY A 91 -0.25 1.57 12.97
N THR A 92 -0.46 1.79 11.69
CA THR A 92 -0.02 0.94 10.58
C THR A 92 1.02 1.66 9.73
N CYS A 93 1.58 0.97 8.74
CA CYS A 93 2.46 1.55 7.72
C CYS A 93 1.88 2.82 7.08
N ARG A 94 0.56 2.87 6.91
CA ARG A 94 -0.14 4.03 6.35
C ARG A 94 0.00 5.27 7.24
N ASP A 95 0.00 5.11 8.56
CA ASP A 95 0.07 6.25 9.49
C ASP A 95 1.49 6.81 9.59
N PHE A 96 2.49 5.94 9.49
CA PHE A 96 3.88 6.33 9.24
C PHE A 96 3.99 7.18 7.97
N ALA A 97 3.44 6.67 6.86
CA ALA A 97 3.50 7.35 5.57
C ALA A 97 2.71 8.67 5.53
N LEU A 98 1.53 8.72 6.14
CA LEU A 98 0.70 9.91 6.21
C LEU A 98 1.33 11.00 7.08
N LEU A 99 1.81 10.64 8.27
CA LEU A 99 2.41 11.61 9.18
C LEU A 99 3.66 12.23 8.54
N LEU A 100 4.53 11.43 7.92
CA LEU A 100 5.68 11.97 7.18
C LEU A 100 5.25 12.87 6.02
N CYS A 101 4.24 12.45 5.24
CA CYS A 101 3.70 13.26 4.16
C CYS A 101 3.19 14.63 4.65
N SER A 102 2.49 14.65 5.79
CA SER A 102 2.03 15.89 6.43
C SER A 102 3.20 16.79 6.81
N LEU A 103 4.18 16.29 7.55
CA LEU A 103 5.32 17.11 7.99
C LEU A 103 6.17 17.63 6.82
N LEU A 104 6.32 16.86 5.75
CA LEU A 104 7.00 17.31 4.53
C LEU A 104 6.24 18.48 3.89
N ARG A 105 4.93 18.36 3.71
CA ARG A 105 4.07 19.43 3.19
C ARG A 105 4.15 20.69 4.06
N THR A 106 4.05 20.53 5.38
CA THR A 106 4.15 21.62 6.37
C THR A 106 5.49 22.37 6.28
N THR A 107 6.57 21.67 5.95
CA THR A 107 7.92 22.26 5.82
C THR A 107 8.30 22.63 4.38
N GLY A 108 7.35 22.55 3.45
CA GLY A 108 7.50 23.01 2.06
C GLY A 108 8.11 21.99 1.08
N THR A 109 8.14 20.71 1.44
CA THR A 109 8.56 19.63 0.53
C THR A 109 7.33 18.97 -0.10
N PRO A 110 7.20 18.94 -1.44
CA PRO A 110 6.10 18.25 -2.09
C PRO A 110 6.14 16.76 -1.75
N ALA A 111 5.00 16.22 -1.29
CA ALA A 111 4.88 14.83 -0.86
C ALA A 111 3.49 14.26 -1.14
N ARG A 112 3.42 12.93 -1.23
CA ARG A 112 2.17 12.16 -1.36
C ARG A 112 2.33 10.77 -0.76
N VAL A 113 1.24 10.22 -0.23
CA VAL A 113 1.20 8.83 0.26
C VAL A 113 1.02 7.89 -0.93
N ARG A 114 1.69 6.74 -0.92
CA ARG A 114 1.56 5.68 -1.93
C ARG A 114 1.19 4.35 -1.29
N GLY A 115 0.20 3.67 -1.87
CA GLY A 115 -0.14 2.28 -1.56
C GLY A 115 0.53 1.33 -2.54
N GLY A 116 0.90 0.14 -2.07
CA GLY A 116 1.60 -0.84 -2.89
C GLY A 116 2.13 -2.00 -2.07
N TYR A 117 3.27 -2.53 -2.49
CA TYR A 117 3.81 -3.76 -1.94
C TYR A 117 5.32 -3.71 -1.71
N ALA A 118 5.73 -4.06 -0.49
CA ALA A 118 7.11 -4.14 -0.05
C ALA A 118 7.67 -5.56 -0.19
N THR A 119 8.86 -5.68 -0.79
CA THR A 119 9.56 -6.98 -0.97
C THR A 119 10.63 -7.25 0.10
N TYR A 120 10.70 -6.40 1.12
CA TYR A 120 11.79 -6.36 2.10
C TYR A 120 11.39 -6.80 3.51
N PHE A 121 10.14 -7.21 3.73
CA PHE A 121 9.70 -7.79 5.00
C PHE A 121 9.80 -9.31 5.01
N VAL A 122 9.39 -9.96 3.93
CA VAL A 122 9.35 -11.42 3.78
C VAL A 122 9.94 -11.80 2.43
N ALA A 123 10.97 -12.65 2.45
CA ALA A 123 11.64 -13.07 1.22
C ALA A 123 10.67 -13.82 0.29
N GLY A 124 10.59 -13.38 -0.97
CA GLY A 124 9.71 -13.97 -1.98
C GLY A 124 8.24 -13.58 -1.86
N PHE A 125 7.91 -12.60 -1.01
CA PHE A 125 6.56 -12.09 -0.83
C PHE A 125 6.51 -10.57 -1.04
N HIS A 126 5.39 -10.09 -1.56
CA HIS A 126 5.07 -8.70 -1.77
C HIS A 126 4.02 -8.33 -0.73
N ASP A 127 4.47 -7.78 0.41
CA ASP A 127 3.60 -7.48 1.55
C ASP A 127 2.92 -6.13 1.35
N ASP A 128 1.60 -6.06 1.56
CA ASP A 128 0.82 -4.82 1.49
C ASP A 128 1.47 -3.77 2.39
N HIS A 129 1.75 -2.61 1.82
CA HIS A 129 2.51 -1.60 2.52
C HIS A 129 2.25 -0.20 1.96
N TRP A 130 2.53 0.79 2.80
CA TRP A 130 2.32 2.19 2.49
C TRP A 130 3.59 3.00 2.77
N VAL A 131 3.94 3.88 1.84
CA VAL A 131 5.16 4.71 1.91
C VAL A 131 4.85 6.16 1.54
N THR A 132 5.76 7.07 1.90
CA THR A 132 5.70 8.46 1.46
C THR A 132 6.56 8.63 0.22
N GLU A 133 6.00 9.20 -0.84
CA GLU A 133 6.77 9.65 -1.99
C GLU A 133 6.96 11.16 -1.90
N TYR A 134 8.20 11.65 -2.02
CA TYR A 134 8.52 13.06 -1.86
C TYR A 134 9.48 13.56 -2.95
N GLN A 135 9.39 14.85 -3.26
CA GLN A 135 10.15 15.46 -4.34
C GLN A 135 11.43 16.13 -3.80
N LEU A 136 12.55 15.90 -4.47
CA LEU A 136 13.81 16.59 -4.25
C LEU A 136 13.82 17.98 -4.93
N PRO A 137 14.77 18.87 -4.57
CA PRO A 137 14.92 20.17 -5.23
C PRO A 137 15.15 20.09 -6.74
N ASP A 138 15.68 18.98 -7.26
CA ASP A 138 15.89 18.75 -8.69
C ASP A 138 14.62 18.25 -9.43
N GLY A 139 13.51 18.09 -8.72
CA GLY A 139 12.23 17.63 -9.25
C GLY A 139 12.06 16.10 -9.29
N THR A 140 13.07 15.33 -8.91
CA THR A 140 12.98 13.86 -8.86
C THR A 140 12.22 13.38 -7.62
N TRP A 141 11.57 12.22 -7.72
CA TRP A 141 10.74 11.66 -6.65
C TRP A 141 11.40 10.44 -6.00
N ARG A 142 11.52 10.46 -4.67
CA ARG A 142 12.01 9.35 -3.86
C ARG A 142 10.91 8.74 -3.02
N LEU A 143 11.09 7.46 -2.69
CA LEU A 143 10.24 6.75 -1.73
C LEU A 143 10.92 6.75 -0.37
N ALA A 144 10.16 7.09 0.66
CA ALA A 144 10.55 7.06 2.05
C ALA A 144 9.63 6.13 2.83
N ASP A 145 10.23 5.22 3.59
CA ASP A 145 9.55 4.35 4.52
C ASP A 145 10.08 4.61 5.94
N PRO A 146 9.42 5.50 6.71
CA PRO A 146 9.88 5.80 8.05
C PRO A 146 9.72 4.60 9.00
N GLN A 147 8.89 3.60 8.70
CA GLN A 147 8.77 2.39 9.54
C GLN A 147 10.11 1.63 9.59
N VAL A 148 10.76 1.43 8.44
CA VAL A 148 12.00 0.64 8.38
C VAL A 148 13.27 1.41 8.71
N LEU A 149 13.17 2.68 9.10
CA LEU A 149 14.30 3.44 9.67
C LEU A 149 14.84 2.81 10.96
N HIS A 150 14.02 2.06 11.70
CA HIS A 150 14.50 1.40 12.90
C HIS A 150 15.49 0.27 12.54
N PRO A 151 16.71 0.24 13.12
CA PRO A 151 17.77 -0.70 12.72
C PRO A 151 17.39 -2.18 12.78
N SER A 152 16.42 -2.55 13.62
CA SER A 152 15.94 -3.94 13.72
C SER A 152 15.32 -4.49 12.42
N TYR A 153 14.94 -3.63 11.46
CA TYR A 153 14.49 -4.08 10.15
C TYR A 153 15.63 -4.57 9.26
N GLY A 154 16.85 -4.09 9.45
CA GLY A 154 18.03 -4.58 8.74
C GLY A 154 17.94 -4.48 7.21
N VAL A 155 17.20 -3.49 6.68
CA VAL A 155 17.06 -3.30 5.23
C VAL A 155 18.41 -2.91 4.60
N PRO A 156 18.78 -3.45 3.42
CA PRO A 156 20.08 -3.21 2.79
C PRO A 156 20.11 -1.93 1.93
N PHE A 157 19.21 -0.97 2.19
CA PHE A 157 19.05 0.27 1.44
C PHE A 157 18.70 1.42 2.38
N ASP A 158 18.81 2.66 1.89
CA ASP A 158 18.41 3.84 2.64
C ASP A 158 16.88 3.93 2.69
N ALA A 159 16.30 3.99 3.89
CA ALA A 159 14.86 4.09 4.08
C ALA A 159 14.25 5.43 3.59
N LEU A 160 15.09 6.43 3.24
CA LEU A 160 14.67 7.67 2.58
C LEU A 160 14.83 7.62 1.04
N ASP A 161 15.36 6.52 0.51
CA ASP A 161 15.51 6.29 -0.93
C ASP A 161 15.23 4.82 -1.25
N VAL A 162 14.01 4.38 -0.91
CA VAL A 162 13.57 3.00 -1.12
C VAL A 162 13.57 2.71 -2.63
N PRO A 163 14.32 1.68 -3.08
CA PRO A 163 14.38 1.34 -4.50
C PRO A 163 13.00 0.97 -5.07
N ARG A 164 12.73 1.38 -6.31
CA ARG A 164 11.43 1.12 -6.99
C ARG A 164 11.18 -0.35 -7.31
N ASP A 165 12.22 -1.16 -7.33
CA ASP A 165 12.14 -2.63 -7.43
C ASP A 165 11.94 -3.29 -6.07
N ARG A 166 12.09 -2.53 -4.97
CA ARG A 166 11.87 -3.01 -3.59
C ARG A 166 10.49 -2.66 -3.05
N PHE A 167 9.93 -1.54 -3.48
CA PHE A 167 8.53 -1.17 -3.25
C PHE A 167 7.82 -0.96 -4.59
N LEU A 168 6.90 -1.87 -4.92
CA LEU A 168 6.06 -1.78 -6.10
C LEU A 168 4.81 -0.97 -5.76
N VAL A 169 4.66 0.22 -6.34
CA VAL A 169 3.39 0.96 -6.21
C VAL A 169 2.27 0.13 -6.86
N ALA A 170 1.03 0.27 -6.35
CA ALA A 170 -0.06 -0.65 -6.70
C ALA A 170 -0.27 -0.87 -8.21
N GLY A 171 -0.24 0.20 -9.01
CA GLY A 171 -0.36 0.09 -10.48
C GLY A 171 0.77 -0.70 -11.14
N GLN A 172 2.00 -0.66 -10.60
CA GLN A 172 3.11 -1.47 -11.09
C GLN A 172 2.93 -2.94 -10.71
N ALA A 173 2.51 -3.23 -9.48
CA ALA A 173 2.19 -4.59 -9.02
C ALA A 173 1.10 -5.22 -9.90
N TRP A 174 0.02 -4.48 -10.15
CA TRP A 174 -1.05 -4.89 -11.06
C TRP A 174 -0.51 -5.24 -12.45
N ARG A 175 0.25 -4.32 -13.08
CA ARG A 175 0.81 -4.54 -14.41
C ARG A 175 1.74 -5.76 -14.48
N ALA A 176 2.60 -5.94 -13.48
CA ALA A 176 3.51 -7.09 -13.43
C ALA A 176 2.73 -8.41 -13.37
N CYS A 177 1.68 -8.47 -12.55
CA CYS A 177 0.84 -9.65 -12.47
C CYS A 177 0.04 -9.90 -13.76
N ARG A 178 -0.49 -8.83 -14.38
CA ARG A 178 -1.20 -8.89 -15.66
C ARG A 178 -0.31 -9.36 -16.81
N ALA A 179 0.97 -8.98 -16.79
CA ALA A 179 1.96 -9.42 -17.78
C ALA A 179 2.49 -10.84 -17.52
N GLY A 180 2.15 -11.46 -16.38
CA GLY A 180 2.70 -12.77 -15.97
C GLY A 180 4.16 -12.70 -15.50
N GLU A 181 4.66 -11.50 -15.20
CA GLU A 181 6.02 -11.26 -14.67
C GLU A 181 6.08 -11.51 -13.16
N ALA A 182 4.93 -11.43 -12.48
CA ALA A 182 4.78 -11.75 -11.07
C ALA A 182 3.54 -12.63 -10.84
N ASP A 183 3.59 -13.46 -9.79
CA ASP A 183 2.48 -14.34 -9.41
C ASP A 183 1.59 -13.63 -8.39
N TRP A 184 0.28 -13.55 -8.70
CA TRP A 184 -0.75 -12.96 -7.83
C TRP A 184 -0.67 -13.49 -6.40
N ASP A 185 -0.41 -14.80 -6.22
CA ASP A 185 -0.41 -15.45 -4.91
C ASP A 185 0.75 -15.01 -4.00
N THR A 186 1.71 -14.26 -4.56
CA THR A 186 2.82 -13.66 -3.81
C THR A 186 2.52 -12.25 -3.30
N PHE A 187 1.35 -11.68 -3.60
CA PHE A 187 0.92 -10.35 -3.16
C PHE A 187 -0.18 -10.46 -2.12
N GLY A 188 -0.07 -9.72 -1.02
CA GLY A 188 -1.12 -9.67 0.01
C GLY A 188 -0.60 -9.23 1.37
N VAL A 189 -1.30 -9.61 2.44
CA VAL A 189 -0.87 -9.37 3.82
C VAL A 189 -0.31 -10.67 4.39
N TRP A 190 1.00 -10.75 4.60
CA TRP A 190 1.68 -12.00 4.99
C TRP A 190 1.07 -12.64 6.25
N VAL A 191 0.76 -11.81 7.25
CA VAL A 191 0.21 -12.27 8.54
C VAL A 191 -1.26 -12.68 8.46
N VAL A 192 -1.92 -12.47 7.32
CA VAL A 192 -3.30 -12.88 7.04
C VAL A 192 -3.32 -13.73 5.76
N PRO A 193 -3.02 -15.04 5.83
CA PRO A 193 -2.81 -15.87 4.63
C PRO A 193 -3.99 -15.94 3.64
N GLY A 194 -5.20 -15.59 4.08
CA GLY A 194 -6.39 -15.52 3.24
C GLY A 194 -6.52 -14.23 2.42
N LEU A 195 -5.72 -13.20 2.73
CA LEU A 195 -5.74 -11.90 2.06
C LEU A 195 -4.56 -11.81 1.10
N ARG A 196 -4.65 -12.52 -0.03
CA ARG A 196 -3.64 -12.55 -1.10
C ARG A 196 -4.29 -12.77 -2.46
N GLY A 197 -3.54 -12.53 -3.52
CA GLY A 197 -3.99 -12.82 -4.88
C GLY A 197 -4.56 -11.60 -5.61
N LEU A 198 -5.47 -11.86 -6.54
CA LEU A 198 -6.04 -10.83 -7.41
C LEU A 198 -6.74 -9.70 -6.65
N ASP A 199 -7.59 -10.03 -5.68
CA ASP A 199 -8.45 -9.05 -5.03
C ASP A 199 -7.66 -7.98 -4.25
N PRO A 200 -6.67 -8.32 -3.40
CA PRO A 200 -5.84 -7.30 -2.74
C PRO A 200 -5.06 -6.44 -3.73
N VAL A 201 -4.59 -7.01 -4.85
CA VAL A 201 -3.83 -6.24 -5.86
C VAL A 201 -4.75 -5.26 -6.59
N ALA A 202 -5.98 -5.67 -6.94
CA ALA A 202 -7.00 -4.78 -7.49
C ALA A 202 -7.36 -3.66 -6.50
N HIS A 203 -7.60 -4.03 -5.25
CA HIS A 203 -7.97 -3.11 -4.17
C HIS A 203 -6.88 -2.05 -3.93
N ALA A 204 -5.61 -2.46 -3.88
CA ALA A 204 -4.49 -1.54 -3.73
C ALA A 204 -4.43 -0.49 -4.85
N VAL A 205 -4.80 -0.83 -6.09
CA VAL A 205 -4.86 0.12 -7.21
C VAL A 205 -5.92 1.20 -6.98
N VAL A 206 -7.09 0.83 -6.45
CA VAL A 206 -8.16 1.78 -6.09
C VAL A 206 -7.72 2.69 -4.95
N LEU A 207 -7.09 2.14 -3.91
CA LEU A 207 -6.65 2.92 -2.77
C LEU A 207 -5.49 3.87 -3.12
N ASP A 208 -4.52 3.44 -3.94
CA ASP A 208 -3.44 4.31 -4.42
C ASP A 208 -4.02 5.41 -5.32
N LEU A 209 -4.98 5.10 -6.20
CA LEU A 209 -5.68 6.13 -7.00
C LEU A 209 -6.34 7.19 -6.11
N ALA A 210 -7.08 6.78 -5.09
CA ALA A 210 -7.72 7.71 -4.16
C ALA A 210 -6.70 8.57 -3.40
N ALA A 211 -5.60 7.97 -2.93
CA ALA A 211 -4.50 8.69 -2.27
C ALA A 211 -3.90 9.75 -3.19
N ARG A 212 -3.76 9.41 -4.47
CA ARG A 212 -3.23 10.29 -5.51
C ARG A 212 -4.16 11.44 -5.87
N THR A 213 -5.46 11.34 -5.58
CA THR A 213 -6.47 12.37 -5.91
C THR A 213 -7.08 13.07 -4.69
N GLY A 214 -6.57 12.81 -3.49
CA GLY A 214 -6.83 13.63 -2.29
C GLY A 214 -7.58 12.94 -1.17
N THR A 215 -7.90 11.65 -1.32
CA THR A 215 -8.40 10.82 -0.23
C THR A 215 -7.31 9.88 0.21
N GLU A 216 -6.79 10.02 1.43
CA GLU A 216 -5.74 9.13 1.95
C GLU A 216 -6.44 8.05 2.83
N PRO A 217 -6.86 6.89 2.28
CA PRO A 217 -7.70 5.93 3.00
C PRO A 217 -6.93 5.17 4.09
N LEU A 218 -7.66 4.42 4.92
CA LEU A 218 -7.08 3.34 5.72
C LEU A 218 -6.82 2.11 4.81
N PRO A 219 -5.86 1.24 5.15
CA PRO A 219 -5.56 0.05 4.33
C PRO A 219 -6.75 -0.91 4.15
N TRP A 220 -7.70 -0.91 5.09
CA TRP A 220 -8.91 -1.76 5.05
C TRP A 220 -10.16 -1.01 4.61
N ASP A 221 -10.05 0.24 4.18
CA ASP A 221 -11.21 0.88 3.54
C ASP A 221 -11.49 0.18 2.22
N ASP A 222 -12.75 -0.12 1.95
CA ASP A 222 -13.16 -0.69 0.68
C ASP A 222 -14.46 -0.04 0.21
N TRP A 223 -14.47 0.30 -1.08
CA TRP A 223 -15.63 0.77 -1.83
C TRP A 223 -15.57 0.25 -3.26
N SER A 224 -14.73 -0.75 -3.49
CA SER A 224 -14.58 -1.37 -4.79
C SER A 224 -15.92 -2.04 -5.14
N PRO A 225 -16.43 -1.87 -6.36
CA PRO A 225 -17.74 -2.40 -6.74
C PRO A 225 -17.73 -3.91 -7.02
N TRP A 226 -16.55 -4.54 -6.98
CA TRP A 226 -16.41 -5.97 -7.20
C TRP A 226 -16.45 -6.74 -5.88
N ASP A 227 -17.57 -7.44 -5.61
CA ASP A 227 -17.76 -8.34 -4.47
C ASP A 227 -16.97 -9.65 -4.61
N GLY A 228 -15.63 -9.56 -4.71
CA GLY A 228 -14.74 -10.70 -4.95
C GLY A 228 -14.84 -11.29 -6.37
N HIS A 229 -15.50 -10.58 -7.29
CA HIS A 229 -15.57 -10.94 -8.70
C HIS A 229 -15.32 -9.72 -9.58
N LEU A 230 -14.14 -9.69 -10.22
CA LEU A 230 -13.77 -8.68 -11.20
C LEU A 230 -14.32 -9.07 -12.58
N ALA A 231 -15.27 -8.29 -13.10
CA ALA A 231 -15.73 -8.45 -14.47
C ALA A 231 -14.65 -7.98 -15.46
N GLU A 232 -14.78 -8.36 -16.74
CA GLU A 232 -13.84 -7.96 -17.80
C GLU A 232 -13.70 -6.43 -17.91
N ASP A 233 -14.81 -5.71 -17.77
CA ASP A 233 -14.84 -4.24 -17.79
C ASP A 233 -14.18 -3.59 -16.57
N ASP A 234 -14.14 -4.29 -15.42
CA ASP A 234 -13.45 -3.82 -14.21
C ASP A 234 -11.94 -4.03 -14.35
N VAL A 235 -11.53 -5.18 -14.90
CA VAL A 235 -10.13 -5.45 -15.23
C VAL A 235 -9.61 -4.42 -16.24
N ALA A 236 -10.39 -4.10 -17.28
CA ALA A 236 -10.00 -3.09 -18.27
C ALA A 236 -9.90 -1.68 -17.66
N LEU A 237 -10.79 -1.34 -16.72
CA LEU A 237 -10.73 -0.10 -15.97
C LEU A 237 -9.45 -0.04 -15.11
N LEU A 238 -9.14 -1.10 -14.37
CA LEU A 238 -7.91 -1.18 -13.56
C LEU A 238 -6.64 -1.16 -14.43
N ASP A 239 -6.65 -1.82 -15.60
CA ASP A 239 -5.57 -1.72 -16.59
C ASP A 239 -5.35 -0.25 -17.02
N THR A 240 -6.44 0.52 -17.16
CA THR A 240 -6.39 1.96 -17.48
C THR A 240 -5.84 2.79 -16.33
N VAL A 241 -6.29 2.54 -15.08
CA VAL A 241 -5.76 3.21 -13.88
C VAL A 241 -4.28 2.93 -13.69
N ALA A 242 -3.86 1.67 -13.83
CA ALA A 242 -2.48 1.25 -13.68
C ALA A 242 -1.55 1.80 -14.79
N ALA A 243 -2.10 2.16 -15.95
CA ALA A 243 -1.37 2.78 -17.05
C ALA A 243 -1.35 4.32 -17.01
N ALA A 244 -2.17 4.96 -16.16
CA ALA A 244 -2.27 6.41 -16.09
C ALA A 244 -0.92 7.04 -15.68
N GLY A 245 -0.42 7.96 -16.50
CA GLY A 245 0.90 8.58 -16.33
C GLY A 245 0.86 10.00 -15.79
N THR A 246 -0.30 10.65 -15.81
CA THR A 246 -0.47 12.07 -15.47
C THR A 246 -1.50 12.30 -14.36
N GLU A 247 -1.32 13.37 -13.59
CA GLU A 247 -2.30 13.80 -12.56
C GLU A 247 -3.69 14.06 -13.16
N GLY A 248 -3.74 14.58 -14.39
CA GLY A 248 -4.99 14.85 -15.09
C GLY A 248 -5.77 13.58 -15.44
N GLU A 249 -5.08 12.51 -15.84
CA GLU A 249 -5.69 11.20 -16.07
C GLU A 249 -6.20 10.60 -14.77
N LEU A 250 -5.37 10.60 -13.72
CA LEU A 250 -5.75 10.08 -12.40
C LEU A 250 -6.99 10.78 -11.85
N ARG A 251 -7.05 12.12 -11.93
CA ARG A 251 -8.23 12.88 -11.49
C ARG A 251 -9.48 12.50 -12.29
N ARG A 252 -9.39 12.39 -13.61
CA ARG A 252 -10.55 11.96 -14.42
C ARG A 252 -11.01 10.55 -14.02
N LEU A 253 -10.08 9.61 -13.88
CA LEU A 253 -10.40 8.23 -13.49
C LEU A 253 -11.00 8.15 -12.09
N SER A 254 -10.57 8.98 -11.15
CA SER A 254 -11.16 9.03 -9.80
C SER A 254 -12.61 9.51 -9.74
N THR A 255 -13.14 10.03 -10.86
CA THR A 255 -14.56 10.39 -10.99
C THR A 255 -15.43 9.29 -11.59
N ASP A 256 -14.84 8.18 -12.05
CA ASP A 256 -15.63 7.00 -12.45
C ASP A 256 -16.44 6.51 -11.23
N PRO A 257 -17.75 6.32 -11.33
CA PRO A 257 -18.59 5.88 -10.20
C PRO A 257 -18.13 4.58 -9.54
N ARG A 258 -17.40 3.73 -10.26
CA ARG A 258 -16.80 2.48 -9.75
C ARG A 258 -15.55 2.71 -8.90
N LEU A 259 -14.91 3.87 -9.03
CA LEU A 259 -13.65 4.20 -8.34
C LEU A 259 -13.82 5.35 -7.35
N ALA A 260 -14.88 6.15 -7.51
CA ALA A 260 -15.16 7.31 -6.71
C ALA A 260 -15.33 6.93 -5.24
N VAL A 261 -14.63 7.67 -4.38
CA VAL A 261 -14.74 7.50 -2.93
C VAL A 261 -16.18 7.86 -2.52
N PRO A 262 -16.90 6.97 -1.83
CA PRO A 262 -18.25 7.26 -1.39
C PRO A 262 -18.25 8.45 -0.42
N PRO A 263 -19.28 9.31 -0.47
CA PRO A 263 -19.43 10.37 0.52
C PRO A 263 -19.48 9.73 1.90
N ARG A 264 -18.60 10.18 2.79
CA ARG A 264 -18.62 9.75 4.19
C ARG A 264 -19.47 10.69 5.01
N ASP A 265 -20.25 10.12 5.92
CA ASP A 265 -20.88 10.91 6.96
C ASP A 265 -19.80 11.69 7.71
N PRO A 266 -20.01 12.99 8.00
CA PRO A 266 -19.07 13.75 8.80
C PRO A 266 -18.90 13.06 10.15
N VAL A 267 -17.67 12.66 10.48
CA VAL A 267 -17.33 12.24 11.83
C VAL A 267 -17.69 13.39 12.77
N PRO A 268 -18.53 13.19 13.80
CA PRO A 268 -18.85 14.26 14.73
C PRO A 268 -17.53 14.79 15.31
N ARG A 269 -17.26 16.09 15.15
CA ARG A 269 -16.22 16.77 15.92
C ARG A 269 -16.43 16.37 17.38
N ALA A 270 -15.41 15.83 18.03
CA ALA A 270 -15.48 15.50 19.45
C ALA A 270 -15.87 16.77 20.21
N VAL A 271 -17.13 16.83 20.64
CA VAL A 271 -17.59 17.84 21.59
C VAL A 271 -16.84 17.54 22.89
N PRO A 272 -16.21 18.53 23.54
CA PRO A 272 -15.55 18.29 24.81
C PRO A 272 -16.58 17.70 25.77
N ARG A 273 -16.31 16.49 26.26
CA ARG A 273 -17.19 15.79 27.21
C ARG A 273 -17.28 16.62 28.48
N SER A 274 -18.36 17.39 28.63
CA SER A 274 -18.84 17.78 29.95
C SER A 274 -19.28 16.50 30.66
N ALA A 275 -18.72 16.27 31.84
CA ALA A 275 -19.02 15.13 32.67
C ALA A 275 -20.53 15.07 32.96
N ASP A 276 -21.21 14.03 32.47
CA ASP A 276 -22.25 13.42 33.28
C ASP A 276 -22.44 11.94 32.97
N ARG A 277 -22.66 11.18 34.05
CA ARG A 277 -22.74 9.72 34.08
C ARG A 277 -24.13 9.25 33.68
N GLN A 278 -24.22 8.26 32.79
CA GLN A 278 -25.07 7.06 32.96
C GLN A 278 -24.83 6.05 31.82
N ALA A 279 -24.78 4.77 32.17
CA ALA A 279 -24.60 3.62 31.28
C ALA A 279 -25.95 2.85 31.16
N PRO A 280 -26.10 1.86 30.26
CA PRO A 280 -26.91 2.02 29.04
C PRO A 280 -28.13 1.08 28.97
N SER A 281 -29.05 1.35 28.05
CA SER A 281 -30.07 0.38 27.61
C SER A 281 -29.79 -0.08 26.17
N ALA A 282 -29.81 -1.40 26.00
CA ALA A 282 -29.48 -2.12 24.77
C ALA A 282 -30.46 -1.85 23.62
N VAL A 283 -29.94 -1.75 22.40
CA VAL A 283 -30.68 -1.99 21.15
C VAL A 283 -29.78 -2.75 20.20
N SER A 284 -30.30 -3.86 19.66
CA SER A 284 -29.65 -4.71 18.66
C SER A 284 -29.72 -4.07 17.27
N SER A 285 -28.62 -4.10 16.53
CA SER A 285 -28.68 -4.07 15.06
C SER A 285 -27.66 -5.05 14.50
N THR A 286 -28.17 -5.98 13.70
CA THR A 286 -27.40 -6.94 12.92
C THR A 286 -26.97 -6.25 11.63
N SER A 287 -25.66 -6.02 11.47
CA SER A 287 -25.04 -5.60 10.21
C SER A 287 -23.70 -6.32 10.03
N LEU A 288 -23.41 -6.72 8.80
CA LEU A 288 -22.38 -7.68 8.37
C LEU A 288 -20.92 -7.22 8.51
N SER A 289 -20.62 -6.23 9.33
CA SER A 289 -19.25 -5.80 9.68
C SER A 289 -18.49 -6.82 10.57
N THR A 290 -19.15 -7.90 10.98
CA THR A 290 -18.62 -8.84 11.99
C THR A 290 -17.67 -9.90 11.42
N VAL A 291 -17.56 -10.05 10.09
CA VAL A 291 -16.68 -11.07 9.48
C VAL A 291 -15.21 -10.61 9.40
N PHE A 292 -14.91 -9.31 9.50
CA PHE A 292 -13.53 -8.78 9.48
C PHE A 292 -12.90 -8.62 10.87
N GLN A 293 -13.63 -8.88 11.97
CA GLN A 293 -13.16 -8.62 13.34
C GLN A 293 -12.74 -9.86 14.16
N PHE A 294 -12.72 -11.07 13.59
CA PHE A 294 -12.34 -12.28 14.35
C PHE A 294 -11.13 -13.02 13.77
N ARG A 295 -9.97 -12.74 14.37
CA ARG A 295 -8.84 -13.65 14.71
C ARG A 295 -7.47 -12.99 14.49
N LEU A 296 -7.11 -12.07 15.38
CA LEU A 296 -5.73 -11.91 15.83
C LEU A 296 -5.69 -12.21 17.34
N VAL A 297 -6.02 -13.46 17.70
CA VAL A 297 -5.83 -13.98 19.05
C VAL A 297 -4.63 -14.93 19.01
N ALA A 298 -3.55 -14.47 19.65
CA ALA A 298 -2.46 -15.24 20.24
C ALA A 298 -1.92 -16.46 19.47
N ILE A 299 -0.87 -16.24 18.68
CA ILE A 299 0.10 -17.31 18.39
C ILE A 299 1.11 -17.32 19.54
N ARG A 300 1.07 -18.35 20.40
CA ARG A 300 2.12 -18.61 21.39
C ARG A 300 3.37 -19.17 20.68
N PRO A 301 4.60 -18.82 21.09
CA PRO A 301 5.80 -19.41 20.50
C PRO A 301 5.98 -20.85 21.01
N TRP A 302 6.17 -21.77 20.08
CA TRP A 302 6.62 -23.13 20.38
C TRP A 302 8.14 -23.10 20.61
N VAL A 303 8.55 -23.26 21.87
CA VAL A 303 9.95 -23.40 22.28
C VAL A 303 10.46 -24.77 21.81
N ARG A 304 11.43 -24.79 20.89
CA ARG A 304 12.12 -26.01 20.47
C ARG A 304 13.38 -26.21 21.32
N ARG A 305 13.30 -27.05 22.35
CA ARG A 305 14.47 -27.66 22.99
C ARG A 305 14.96 -28.84 22.14
N GLY A 306 16.25 -28.87 21.85
CA GLY A 306 16.88 -29.92 21.06
C GLY A 306 17.12 -31.21 21.85
N ARG A 307 17.04 -32.35 21.15
CA ARG A 307 18.11 -33.37 21.05
C ARG A 307 17.73 -34.49 20.06
N ASP A 308 18.76 -34.87 19.31
CA ASP A 308 19.14 -36.20 18.80
C ASP A 308 18.30 -36.96 17.75
N ARG A 309 18.94 -37.05 16.58
CA ARG A 309 19.10 -38.18 15.63
C ARG A 309 17.99 -39.23 15.52
N ALA A 310 17.40 -39.32 14.32
CA ALA A 310 17.33 -40.55 13.53
C ALA A 310 17.04 -40.22 12.05
N SER A 311 17.82 -40.82 11.17
CA SER A 311 17.69 -40.84 9.72
C SER A 311 16.50 -41.70 9.28
N ALA A 312 15.58 -41.14 8.49
CA ALA A 312 14.69 -41.89 7.61
C ALA A 312 14.23 -40.99 6.46
N SER A 313 14.78 -41.26 5.28
CA SER A 313 14.28 -40.83 3.98
C SER A 313 12.96 -41.54 3.66
N LEU A 314 11.91 -40.79 3.29
CA LEU A 314 10.82 -41.24 2.41
C LEU A 314 9.98 -40.05 1.92
N GLU A 315 10.01 -39.89 0.60
CA GLU A 315 8.96 -39.49 -0.34
C GLU A 315 8.28 -38.10 -0.29
N ARG A 316 8.45 -37.40 -1.42
CA ARG A 316 7.76 -36.16 -1.82
C ARG A 316 6.32 -36.46 -2.25
N PRO A 317 5.31 -35.69 -1.84
CA PRO A 317 4.01 -35.70 -2.48
C PRO A 317 4.08 -34.97 -3.84
N ARG A 318 3.54 -35.60 -4.88
CA ARG A 318 3.29 -34.97 -6.20
C ARG A 318 2.12 -33.99 -6.11
N PRO A 319 2.10 -32.90 -6.92
CA PRO A 319 1.04 -31.91 -6.89
C PRO A 319 -0.24 -32.42 -7.58
N SER A 320 -1.39 -32.22 -6.93
CA SER A 320 -2.71 -32.44 -7.49
C SER A 320 -3.30 -31.14 -8.06
N GLY A 321 -3.77 -31.17 -9.30
CA GLY A 321 -4.85 -30.30 -9.78
C GLY A 321 -4.44 -29.01 -10.48
N ALA A 322 -4.00 -29.11 -11.73
CA ALA A 322 -3.92 -27.97 -12.65
C ALA A 322 -5.34 -27.56 -13.12
N TYR A 323 -5.77 -26.34 -12.82
CA TYR A 323 -6.87 -25.69 -13.53
C TYR A 323 -6.34 -25.22 -14.91
N ARG A 324 -6.66 -25.96 -15.97
CA ARG A 324 -6.34 -25.57 -17.35
C ARG A 324 -7.43 -24.63 -17.89
N TYR A 325 -7.07 -23.36 -18.10
CA TYR A 325 -7.83 -22.45 -18.96
C TYR A 325 -7.73 -22.92 -20.42
N ARG A 326 -8.89 -23.14 -21.06
CA ARG A 326 -9.01 -23.71 -22.40
C ARG A 326 -8.93 -22.60 -23.44
N GLN A 327 -7.76 -22.35 -24.01
CA GLN A 327 -7.64 -21.50 -25.20
C GLN A 327 -8.30 -22.19 -26.40
N ARG A 328 -9.30 -21.54 -27.01
CA ARG A 328 -9.85 -21.92 -28.32
C ARG A 328 -9.01 -21.28 -29.42
N SER A 329 -8.33 -22.10 -30.23
CA SER A 329 -7.72 -21.66 -31.50
C SER A 329 -8.80 -21.37 -32.56
N PRO A 330 -8.59 -20.41 -33.49
CA PRO A 330 -9.50 -20.18 -34.60
C PRO A 330 -9.32 -21.24 -35.69
N ARG A 331 -10.45 -21.70 -36.24
CA ARG A 331 -10.50 -22.61 -37.38
C ARG A 331 -9.94 -21.95 -38.65
N ARG A 332 -9.01 -22.66 -39.31
CA ARG A 332 -8.68 -22.49 -40.73
C ARG A 332 -9.89 -22.86 -41.60
N ASN A 333 -10.23 -22.01 -42.57
CA ASN A 333 -10.91 -22.44 -43.78
C ASN A 333 -9.94 -22.32 -44.95
N SER A 334 -9.81 -23.40 -45.71
CA SER A 334 -9.02 -23.54 -46.92
C SER A 334 -9.94 -23.87 -48.09
N SER A 335 -9.84 -23.10 -49.16
CA SER A 335 -10.23 -23.43 -50.54
C SER A 335 -9.64 -22.32 -51.42
N GLY A 336 -8.84 -22.51 -52.46
CA GLY A 336 -8.27 -23.67 -53.13
C GLY A 336 -7.67 -23.16 -54.47
N THR A 337 -6.54 -23.74 -54.90
CA THR A 337 -6.06 -23.96 -56.29
C THR A 337 -6.04 -22.77 -57.27
N ASN A 338 -4.95 -22.39 -57.93
CA ASN A 338 -4.02 -23.07 -58.87
C ASN A 338 -2.94 -22.01 -59.23
N ALA A 339 -1.79 -22.19 -59.87
CA ALA A 339 -0.89 -23.26 -60.31
C ALA A 339 0.18 -22.55 -61.18
N ALA A 340 1.46 -22.98 -61.13
CA ALA A 340 2.49 -22.85 -62.21
C ALA A 340 2.89 -21.42 -62.70
N ALA A 341 4.12 -21.08 -63.10
CA ALA A 341 5.41 -21.74 -63.21
C ALA A 341 6.49 -20.67 -63.55
N SER A 342 7.75 -21.07 -63.39
CA SER A 342 8.91 -20.65 -64.20
C SER A 342 9.53 -19.26 -64.02
N MET A 343 10.66 -19.26 -63.31
CA MET A 343 11.89 -18.51 -63.64
C MET A 343 12.43 -18.93 -65.04
N PRO A 344 13.27 -18.14 -65.77
CA PRO A 344 14.58 -17.72 -65.25
C PRO A 344 15.26 -16.44 -65.82
N ALA A 345 16.40 -16.14 -65.17
CA ALA A 345 17.69 -15.66 -65.72
C ALA A 345 18.00 -14.15 -65.90
N LYS A 346 18.97 -13.71 -65.07
CA LYS A 346 20.23 -13.00 -65.37
C LYS A 346 20.26 -11.94 -66.50
N ARG A 347 20.75 -10.73 -66.18
CA ARG A 347 22.13 -10.24 -66.44
C ARG A 347 22.30 -8.73 -66.13
N SER A 348 23.51 -8.37 -65.67
CA SER A 348 24.34 -7.14 -65.85
C SER A 348 23.68 -5.82 -66.29
N GLY A 349 24.06 -4.62 -65.82
CA GLY A 349 25.24 -4.18 -65.08
C GLY A 349 25.37 -2.64 -65.17
N ALA A 350 26.53 -2.11 -64.75
CA ALA A 350 27.10 -0.77 -65.05
C ALA A 350 26.38 0.46 -64.39
N THR A 351 26.94 1.12 -63.35
CA THR A 351 27.97 2.21 -63.30
C THR A 351 27.45 3.63 -63.58
N GLY A 352 27.90 4.58 -62.74
CA GLY A 352 27.80 6.06 -62.88
C GLY A 352 27.06 6.67 -61.68
N ALA A 353 27.66 7.25 -60.63
CA ALA A 353 28.58 8.39 -60.53
C ALA A 353 28.05 9.66 -61.22
N GLU A 354 27.44 10.58 -60.45
CA GLU A 354 27.91 11.96 -60.26
C GLU A 354 26.92 12.80 -59.41
N LYS A 355 27.52 13.52 -58.45
CA LYS A 355 27.08 14.70 -57.69
C LYS A 355 26.01 14.58 -56.61
#